data_AF-A0A4Z0ADA4-F1
#
_entry.id   AF-A0A4Z0ADA4-F1
#
_cell.length_a   1.000
_cell.length_b   1.000
_cell.length_c   1.000
_cell.angle_alpha   90.00
_cell.angle_beta   90.00
_cell.angle_gamma   90.00
#
_symmetry.space_group_name_H-M   'P 1'
#
loop_
_entity.id
_entity.type
_entity.pdbx_description
1 polymer ?
#
loop_
_entity_poly.entity_id
_entity_poly.type
_entity_poly.pdbx_seq_one_letter_code
_entity_poly.pdbx_strand_id
1 'polypeptide(L)'
;MQVQAATVRNEGKIVSGIQDDKRIAGKQLKITAERLDNQGELNASGHLAVQANAVQNTGKIAANSAKLEAKQQVKNSGQIVTAQTLTVTTKQLDNSGTLHTESDLRVVAESVDNSGKIVAAEELNIAASDLNNSGEMLIDGHLHLHVDGDLNNTGLIAAKGDADIRAATLTQDGGQILSGQDIQLRISDVLHNLGIISASRHAHITAHALNNHGTLG
;
A
#
# COMPACT_ATOMS: atom_id res chain seq x y z
N MET A 1 -3.18 -24.65 6.18
CA MET A 1 -4.03 -25.07 5.04
C MET A 1 -3.36 -24.65 3.74
N GLN A 2 -3.49 -25.44 2.68
CA GLN A 2 -2.99 -25.09 1.35
C GLN A 2 -4.12 -25.26 0.32
N VAL A 3 -4.22 -24.31 -0.61
CA VAL A 3 -5.17 -24.32 -1.73
C VAL A 3 -4.38 -24.15 -3.02
N GLN A 4 -4.56 -25.06 -3.97
CA GLN A 4 -3.92 -24.99 -5.28
C GLN A 4 -4.95 -25.27 -6.37
N ALA A 5 -5.18 -24.29 -7.24
CA ALA A 5 -6.12 -24.39 -8.36
C ALA A 5 -5.82 -23.32 -9.40
N ALA A 6 -6.14 -23.53 -10.68
CA ALA A 6 -5.95 -22.49 -11.70
C ALA A 6 -6.76 -21.22 -11.36
N THR A 7 -8.01 -21.36 -10.91
CA THR A 7 -8.82 -20.26 -10.40
C THR A 7 -9.37 -20.62 -9.03
N VAL A 8 -9.21 -19.69 -8.07
CA VAL A 8 -9.88 -19.74 -6.77
C VAL A 8 -10.93 -18.64 -6.76
N ARG A 9 -12.21 -19.02 -6.75
CA ARG A 9 -13.34 -18.10 -6.51
C ARG A 9 -13.85 -18.35 -5.09
N ASN A 10 -13.88 -17.30 -4.28
CA ASN A 10 -14.39 -17.37 -2.92
C ASN A 10 -15.52 -16.35 -2.73
N GLU A 11 -16.75 -16.84 -2.65
CA GLU A 11 -17.94 -16.07 -2.27
C GLU A 11 -18.36 -16.36 -0.81
N GLY A 12 -17.74 -17.37 -0.19
CA GLY A 12 -18.00 -17.80 1.19
C GLY A 12 -16.84 -17.47 2.11
N LYS A 13 -16.38 -18.46 2.88
CA LYS A 13 -15.24 -18.33 3.79
C LYS A 13 -14.18 -19.38 3.50
N ILE A 14 -12.92 -18.96 3.33
CA ILE A 14 -11.74 -19.82 3.36
C ILE A 14 -10.93 -19.42 4.58
N VAL A 15 -10.96 -20.26 5.62
CA VAL A 15 -10.36 -19.95 6.91
C VAL A 15 -9.27 -20.95 7.30
N SER A 16 -8.16 -20.46 7.84
CA SER A 16 -7.14 -21.30 8.49
C SER A 16 -6.92 -20.85 9.93
N GLY A 17 -7.18 -21.77 10.88
CA GLY A 17 -7.08 -21.48 12.31
C GLY A 17 -8.28 -20.75 12.90
N ILE A 18 -9.45 -20.89 12.27
CA ILE A 18 -10.74 -20.56 12.87
C ILE A 18 -11.52 -21.87 12.98
N GLN A 19 -11.88 -22.28 14.20
CA GLN A 19 -12.64 -23.50 14.47
C GLN A 19 -13.70 -23.18 15.53
N ASP A 20 -14.98 -23.40 15.23
CA ASP A 20 -16.13 -23.10 16.12
C ASP A 20 -16.08 -21.67 16.70
N ASP A 21 -15.84 -20.68 15.83
CA ASP A 21 -15.63 -19.26 16.17
C ASP A 21 -14.43 -18.96 17.08
N LYS A 22 -13.62 -19.97 17.43
CA LYS A 22 -12.37 -19.79 18.16
C LYS A 22 -11.20 -19.64 17.21
N ARG A 23 -10.39 -18.60 17.44
CA ARG A 23 -9.15 -18.37 16.71
C ARG A 23 -8.03 -19.20 17.33
N ILE A 24 -7.58 -20.23 16.62
CA ILE A 24 -6.38 -21.00 16.93
C ILE A 24 -5.20 -20.26 16.31
N ALA A 25 -4.38 -19.59 17.13
CA ALA A 25 -3.30 -18.75 16.66
C ALA A 25 -2.27 -19.49 15.77
N GLY A 26 -1.69 -18.76 14.81
CA GLY A 26 -0.51 -19.21 14.06
C GLY A 26 -0.77 -20.19 12.92
N LYS A 27 -2.02 -20.49 12.55
CA LYS A 27 -2.29 -21.38 11.42
C LYS A 27 -2.12 -20.62 10.09
N GLN A 28 -1.26 -21.18 9.24
CA GLN A 28 -0.92 -20.59 7.95
C GLN A 28 -1.92 -20.98 6.86
N LEU A 29 -2.17 -20.06 5.93
CA LEU A 29 -2.91 -20.30 4.69
C LEU A 29 -2.00 -20.00 3.50
N LYS A 30 -1.77 -20.98 2.64
CA LYS A 30 -1.12 -20.77 1.34
C LYS A 30 -2.12 -20.96 0.21
N ILE A 31 -2.19 -20.00 -0.71
CA ILE A 31 -2.99 -20.08 -1.93
C ILE A 31 -2.05 -19.94 -3.13
N THR A 32 -2.06 -20.92 -4.01
CA THR A 32 -1.36 -20.84 -5.31
C THR A 32 -2.40 -20.97 -6.42
N ALA A 33 -2.50 -19.95 -7.27
CA ALA A 33 -3.45 -19.93 -8.36
C ALA A 33 -2.93 -19.18 -9.59
N GLU A 34 -3.64 -19.22 -10.71
CA GLU A 34 -3.46 -18.20 -11.75
C GLU A 34 -4.29 -16.96 -11.40
N ARG A 35 -5.54 -17.17 -10.96
CA ARG A 35 -6.43 -16.09 -10.53
C ARG A 35 -7.08 -16.39 -9.19
N LEU A 36 -6.99 -15.42 -8.27
CA LEU A 36 -7.74 -15.39 -7.02
C LEU A 36 -8.82 -14.30 -7.12
N ASP A 37 -10.08 -14.68 -6.94
CA ASP A 37 -11.24 -13.78 -6.90
C ASP A 37 -11.92 -13.97 -5.54
N ASN A 38 -11.70 -13.02 -4.64
CA ASN A 38 -12.27 -13.04 -3.30
C ASN A 38 -13.37 -11.99 -3.15
N GLN A 39 -14.60 -12.47 -3.05
CA GLN A 39 -15.81 -11.67 -2.78
C GLN A 39 -16.35 -11.90 -1.37
N GLY A 40 -15.99 -13.04 -0.76
CA GLY A 40 -16.27 -13.39 0.62
C GLY A 40 -15.11 -13.07 1.59
N GLU A 41 -14.83 -14.00 2.50
CA GLU A 41 -13.81 -13.86 3.54
C GLU A 41 -12.64 -14.85 3.31
N LEU A 42 -11.43 -14.34 3.19
CA LEU A 42 -10.18 -15.10 3.36
C LEU A 42 -9.60 -14.77 4.74
N ASN A 43 -9.45 -15.76 5.61
CA ASN A 43 -8.97 -15.54 6.97
C ASN A 43 -7.82 -16.49 7.34
N ALA A 44 -6.68 -15.96 7.75
CA ALA A 44 -5.57 -16.75 8.29
C ALA A 44 -5.21 -16.28 9.70
N SER A 45 -5.36 -17.13 10.70
CA SER A 45 -4.99 -16.78 12.08
C SER A 45 -3.49 -16.58 12.29
N GLY A 46 -2.67 -17.05 11.34
CA GLY A 46 -1.23 -16.82 11.20
C GLY A 46 -0.91 -16.12 9.87
N HIS A 47 0.07 -16.66 9.15
CA HIS A 47 0.53 -16.07 7.88
C HIS A 47 -0.36 -16.49 6.69
N LEU A 48 -0.74 -15.52 5.86
CA LEU A 48 -1.35 -15.73 4.54
C LEU A 48 -0.29 -15.53 3.45
N ALA A 49 -0.03 -16.56 2.66
CA ALA A 49 0.80 -16.47 1.46
C ALA A 49 -0.06 -16.70 0.20
N VAL A 50 -0.12 -15.70 -0.68
CA VAL A 50 -0.81 -15.81 -1.98
C VAL A 50 0.23 -15.70 -3.09
N GLN A 51 0.23 -16.69 -3.98
CA GLN A 51 1.00 -16.67 -5.23
C GLN A 51 0.03 -16.81 -6.39
N ALA A 52 -0.13 -15.74 -7.18
CA ALA A 52 -1.06 -15.69 -8.29
C ALA A 52 -0.50 -14.98 -9.52
N ASN A 53 -1.18 -15.04 -10.67
CA ASN A 53 -0.97 -14.06 -11.73
C ASN A 53 -1.77 -12.80 -11.43
N ALA A 54 -3.04 -12.96 -11.02
CA ALA A 54 -3.92 -11.86 -10.64
C ALA A 54 -4.67 -12.15 -9.34
N VAL A 55 -4.79 -11.13 -8.49
CA VAL A 55 -5.62 -11.14 -7.27
C VAL A 55 -6.66 -10.04 -7.40
N GLN A 56 -7.93 -10.41 -7.30
CA GLN A 56 -9.05 -9.49 -7.15
C GLN A 56 -9.68 -9.70 -5.79
N ASN A 57 -9.74 -8.65 -4.98
CA ASN A 57 -10.41 -8.65 -3.69
C ASN A 57 -11.51 -7.58 -3.68
N THR A 58 -12.75 -8.03 -3.67
CA THR A 58 -13.93 -7.18 -3.41
C THR A 58 -14.55 -7.46 -2.04
N GLY A 59 -14.16 -8.57 -1.40
CA GLY A 59 -14.55 -8.94 -0.05
C GLY A 59 -13.51 -8.55 1.01
N LYS A 60 -13.27 -9.44 1.96
CA LYS A 60 -12.34 -9.25 3.06
C LYS A 60 -11.21 -10.28 3.04
N ILE A 61 -9.99 -9.80 3.17
CA ILE A 61 -8.81 -10.60 3.50
C ILE A 61 -8.34 -10.15 4.89
N ALA A 62 -8.28 -11.10 5.83
CA ALA A 62 -7.78 -10.87 7.17
C ALA A 62 -6.67 -11.88 7.50
N ALA A 63 -5.54 -11.41 8.01
CA ALA A 63 -4.47 -12.31 8.44
C ALA A 63 -3.69 -11.76 9.63
N ASN A 64 -2.93 -12.60 10.34
CA ASN A 64 -1.94 -12.08 11.28
C ASN A 64 -0.83 -11.36 10.50
N SER A 65 -0.29 -11.96 9.46
CA SER A 65 0.58 -11.29 8.46
C SER A 65 0.24 -11.81 7.07
N ALA A 66 0.54 -11.04 6.02
CA ALA A 66 0.24 -11.47 4.66
C ALA A 66 1.35 -11.12 3.67
N LYS A 67 1.60 -12.03 2.72
CA LYS A 67 2.41 -11.79 1.53
C LYS A 67 1.57 -12.13 0.29
N LEU A 68 1.32 -11.12 -0.54
CA LEU A 68 0.61 -11.27 -1.82
C LEU A 68 1.61 -11.08 -2.94
N GLU A 69 1.96 -12.16 -3.62
CA GLU A 69 2.82 -12.17 -4.81
C GLU A 69 1.93 -12.42 -6.04
N ALA A 70 1.60 -11.36 -6.78
CA ALA A 70 0.87 -11.43 -8.03
C ALA A 70 1.80 -11.12 -9.20
N LYS A 71 1.82 -11.91 -10.28
CA LYS A 71 2.71 -11.61 -11.41
C LYS A 71 2.28 -10.43 -12.26
N GLN A 72 1.00 -10.06 -12.22
CA GLN A 72 0.42 -9.03 -13.07
C GLN A 72 -0.29 -7.96 -12.25
N GLN A 73 -1.27 -8.35 -11.44
CA GLN A 73 -2.13 -7.36 -10.80
C GLN A 73 -2.64 -7.80 -9.43
N VAL A 74 -2.68 -6.83 -8.51
CA VAL A 74 -3.52 -6.88 -7.32
C VAL A 74 -4.53 -5.76 -7.43
N LYS A 75 -5.81 -6.11 -7.52
CA LYS A 75 -6.93 -5.18 -7.47
C LYS A 75 -7.68 -5.35 -6.17
N ASN A 76 -7.67 -4.31 -5.34
CA ASN A 76 -8.38 -4.28 -4.07
C ASN A 76 -9.44 -3.18 -4.08
N SER A 77 -10.71 -3.58 -4.12
CA SER A 77 -11.85 -2.70 -3.88
C SER A 77 -12.63 -3.09 -2.61
N GLY A 78 -12.14 -4.10 -1.88
CA GLY A 78 -12.63 -4.51 -0.57
C GLY A 78 -11.66 -4.12 0.54
N GLN A 79 -11.45 -5.01 1.50
CA GLN A 79 -10.55 -4.79 2.63
C GLN A 79 -9.46 -5.85 2.69
N ILE A 80 -8.21 -5.43 2.87
CA ILE A 80 -7.08 -6.28 3.27
C ILE A 80 -6.57 -5.73 4.59
N VAL A 81 -6.71 -6.53 5.66
CA VAL A 81 -6.37 -6.11 7.03
C VAL A 81 -5.41 -7.12 7.66
N THR A 82 -4.27 -6.66 8.16
CA THR A 82 -3.29 -7.49 8.86
C THR A 82 -2.93 -6.96 10.23
N ALA A 83 -2.68 -7.84 11.19
CA ALA A 83 -2.22 -7.45 12.54
C ALA A 83 -0.70 -7.21 12.63
N GLN A 84 0.04 -7.69 11.64
CA GLN A 84 1.48 -7.54 11.45
C GLN A 84 1.72 -7.26 9.96
N THR A 85 2.96 -7.33 9.51
CA THR A 85 3.37 -6.95 8.16
C THR A 85 2.45 -7.45 7.04
N LEU A 86 2.07 -6.50 6.17
CA LEU A 86 1.50 -6.75 4.85
C LEU A 86 2.57 -6.49 3.78
N THR A 87 2.85 -7.47 2.93
CA THR A 87 3.71 -7.31 1.75
C THR A 87 2.93 -7.59 0.48
N VAL A 88 3.00 -6.67 -0.47
CA VAL A 88 2.39 -6.79 -1.80
C VAL A 88 3.50 -6.66 -2.85
N THR A 89 3.66 -7.68 -3.68
CA THR A 89 4.57 -7.67 -4.82
C THR A 89 3.76 -7.95 -6.07
N THR A 90 3.75 -6.99 -7.00
CA THR A 90 2.93 -7.06 -8.22
C THR A 90 3.56 -6.27 -9.37
N LYS A 91 3.02 -6.32 -10.58
CA LYS A 91 3.33 -5.29 -11.58
C LYS A 91 2.43 -4.08 -11.36
N GLN A 92 1.13 -4.31 -11.23
CA GLN A 92 0.15 -3.26 -11.00
C GLN A 92 -0.58 -3.49 -9.66
N LEU A 93 -0.65 -2.45 -8.83
CA LEU A 93 -1.51 -2.40 -7.65
C LEU A 93 -2.59 -1.33 -7.88
N ASP A 94 -3.85 -1.76 -7.97
CA ASP A 94 -5.00 -0.86 -7.97
C ASP A 94 -5.72 -0.99 -6.62
N ASN A 95 -5.63 0.04 -5.80
CA ASN A 95 -6.33 0.10 -4.52
C ASN A 95 -7.40 1.19 -4.52
N SER A 96 -8.66 0.78 -4.67
CA SER A 96 -9.84 1.63 -4.45
C SER A 96 -10.59 1.28 -3.16
N GLY A 97 -10.16 0.23 -2.46
CA GLY A 97 -10.66 -0.20 -1.16
C GLY A 97 -9.74 0.23 -0.02
N THR A 98 -9.43 -0.69 0.88
CA THR A 98 -8.54 -0.44 2.03
C THR A 98 -7.45 -1.50 2.12
N LEU A 99 -6.20 -1.05 2.23
CA LEU A 99 -5.07 -1.82 2.75
C LEU A 99 -4.75 -1.27 4.14
N HIS A 100 -4.84 -2.10 5.17
CA HIS A 100 -4.61 -1.69 6.56
C HIS A 100 -3.72 -2.69 7.28
N THR A 101 -2.73 -2.20 8.00
CA THR A 101 -1.87 -3.03 8.85
C THR A 101 -1.56 -2.34 10.17
N GLU A 102 -1.57 -3.11 11.25
CA GLU A 102 -1.14 -2.68 12.59
C GLU A 102 0.39 -2.72 12.78
N SER A 103 1.16 -2.86 11.69
CA SER A 103 2.63 -2.87 11.66
C SER A 103 3.09 -2.29 10.32
N ASP A 104 4.10 -2.88 9.68
CA ASP A 104 4.63 -2.44 8.39
C ASP A 104 3.73 -2.78 7.20
N LEU A 105 3.65 -1.87 6.23
CA LEU A 105 3.11 -2.12 4.89
C LEU A 105 4.24 -1.95 3.87
N ARG A 106 4.50 -3.00 3.09
CA ARG A 106 5.52 -3.01 2.02
C ARG A 106 4.87 -3.27 0.67
N VAL A 107 5.09 -2.39 -0.30
CA VAL A 107 4.66 -2.56 -1.70
C VAL A 107 5.88 -2.51 -2.61
N VAL A 108 5.97 -3.49 -3.50
CA VAL A 108 6.90 -3.47 -4.64
C VAL A 108 6.06 -3.66 -5.91
N ALA A 109 6.02 -2.64 -6.76
CA ALA A 109 5.22 -2.64 -7.99
C ALA A 109 5.95 -1.98 -9.16
N GLU A 110 5.47 -2.16 -10.39
CA GLU A 110 5.80 -1.26 -11.50
C GLU A 110 4.90 -0.01 -11.39
N SER A 111 3.59 -0.19 -11.21
CA SER A 111 2.63 0.90 -11.05
C SER A 111 1.76 0.72 -9.81
N VAL A 112 1.57 1.81 -9.07
CA VAL A 112 0.64 1.89 -7.93
C VAL A 112 -0.40 2.98 -8.21
N ASP A 113 -1.67 2.60 -8.24
CA ASP A 113 -2.81 3.52 -8.24
C ASP A 113 -3.58 3.35 -6.91
N ASN A 114 -3.54 4.39 -6.08
CA ASN A 114 -4.32 4.47 -4.85
C ASN A 114 -5.40 5.55 -4.96
N SER A 115 -6.64 5.10 -5.10
CA SER A 115 -7.86 5.92 -5.00
C SER A 115 -8.66 5.64 -3.72
N GLY A 116 -8.25 4.63 -2.95
CA GLY A 116 -8.83 4.25 -1.67
C GLY A 116 -7.97 4.68 -0.48
N LYS A 117 -7.76 3.77 0.47
CA LYS A 117 -6.95 4.01 1.68
C LYS A 117 -5.81 3.00 1.80
N ILE A 118 -4.63 3.51 2.13
CA ILE A 118 -3.48 2.74 2.59
C ILE A 118 -3.15 3.22 4.00
N VAL A 119 -3.20 2.33 4.98
CA VAL A 119 -3.00 2.64 6.39
C VAL A 119 -1.92 1.72 6.97
N ALA A 120 -0.90 2.30 7.60
CA ALA A 120 0.17 1.55 8.26
C ALA A 120 0.46 2.14 9.65
N ALA A 121 0.52 1.29 10.67
CA ALA A 121 0.77 1.75 12.03
C ALA A 121 2.26 2.04 12.31
N GLU A 122 3.17 1.30 11.66
CA GLU A 122 4.62 1.45 11.81
C GLU A 122 5.19 2.10 10.55
N GLU A 123 5.62 1.30 9.58
CA GLU A 123 6.27 1.81 8.37
C GLU A 123 5.41 1.62 7.12
N LEU A 124 5.33 2.64 6.25
CA LEU A 124 4.89 2.47 4.86
C LEU A 124 6.09 2.55 3.92
N ASN A 125 6.41 1.44 3.25
CA ASN A 125 7.47 1.37 2.25
C ASN A 125 6.87 1.04 0.88
N ILE A 126 6.99 1.94 -0.09
CA ILE A 126 6.59 1.67 -1.47
C ILE A 126 7.80 1.86 -2.39
N ALA A 127 8.14 0.80 -3.13
CA ALA A 127 9.04 0.86 -4.27
C ALA A 127 8.21 0.67 -5.56
N ALA A 128 8.20 1.68 -6.43
CA ALA A 128 7.42 1.67 -7.66
C ALA A 128 8.17 2.29 -8.84
N SER A 129 7.81 1.95 -10.07
CA SER A 129 8.21 2.77 -11.21
C SER A 129 7.39 4.06 -11.24
N ASP A 130 6.07 3.97 -11.10
CA ASP A 130 5.17 5.12 -11.04
C ASP A 130 4.13 4.97 -9.93
N LEU A 131 3.73 6.09 -9.33
CA LEU A 131 2.74 6.14 -8.25
C LEU A 131 1.74 7.27 -8.46
N ASN A 132 0.46 6.92 -8.47
CA ASN A 132 -0.65 7.86 -8.44
C ASN A 132 -1.41 7.72 -7.12
N ASN A 133 -1.51 8.80 -6.36
CA ASN A 133 -2.31 8.87 -5.14
C ASN A 133 -3.42 9.93 -5.30
N SER A 134 -4.65 9.46 -5.48
CA SER A 134 -5.87 10.29 -5.45
C SER A 134 -6.72 10.05 -4.20
N GLY A 135 -6.39 9.01 -3.42
CA GLY A 135 -6.99 8.67 -2.14
C GLY A 135 -6.14 9.12 -0.95
N GLU A 136 -6.05 8.26 0.05
CA GLU A 136 -5.35 8.52 1.32
C GLU A 136 -4.23 7.49 1.55
N MET A 137 -3.06 7.98 1.94
CA MET A 137 -2.02 7.22 2.63
C MET A 137 -1.84 7.81 4.03
N LEU A 138 -2.18 7.03 5.07
CA LEU A 138 -2.14 7.45 6.47
C LEU A 138 -1.18 6.56 7.26
N ILE A 139 -0.13 7.16 7.82
CA ILE A 139 0.97 6.43 8.45
C ILE A 139 1.20 6.95 9.87
N ASP A 140 1.16 6.06 10.87
CA ASP A 140 1.40 6.43 12.26
C ASP A 140 2.91 6.47 12.62
N GLY A 141 3.76 5.70 11.93
CA GLY A 141 5.21 5.84 11.98
C GLY A 141 5.74 6.59 10.76
N HIS A 142 6.71 6.00 10.05
CA HIS A 142 7.46 6.68 9.00
C HIS A 142 7.07 6.25 7.58
N LEU A 143 7.22 7.18 6.65
CA LEU A 143 6.92 7.01 5.24
C LEU A 143 8.21 6.93 4.42
N HIS A 144 8.28 5.91 3.57
CA HIS A 144 9.35 5.72 2.60
C HIS A 144 8.76 5.45 1.21
N LEU A 145 8.84 6.45 0.33
CA LEU A 145 8.46 6.31 -1.08
C LEU A 145 9.71 6.36 -1.95
N HIS A 146 9.94 5.28 -2.71
CA HIS A 146 10.97 5.21 -3.74
C HIS A 146 10.28 4.95 -5.08
N VAL A 147 10.10 6.02 -5.84
CA VAL A 147 9.49 6.00 -7.16
C VAL A 147 10.59 6.27 -8.19
N ASP A 148 10.74 5.42 -9.20
CA ASP A 148 11.78 5.63 -10.22
C ASP A 148 11.39 6.74 -11.21
N GLY A 149 10.10 6.86 -11.51
CA GLY A 149 9.48 7.79 -12.45
C GLY A 149 8.61 8.82 -11.74
N ASP A 150 7.33 8.86 -12.10
CA ASP A 150 6.41 9.91 -11.69
C ASP A 150 5.65 9.56 -10.41
N LEU A 151 5.70 10.46 -9.42
CA LEU A 151 4.84 10.47 -8.26
C LEU A 151 3.81 11.60 -8.39
N ASN A 152 2.56 11.25 -8.70
CA ASN A 152 1.45 12.19 -8.76
C ASN A 152 0.59 12.05 -7.51
N ASN A 153 0.33 13.17 -6.83
CA ASN A 153 -0.56 13.23 -5.68
C ASN A 153 -1.60 14.33 -5.88
N THR A 154 -2.85 13.92 -5.93
CA THR A 154 -4.04 14.80 -5.83
C THR A 154 -4.80 14.56 -4.54
N GLY A 155 -4.44 13.50 -3.79
CA GLY A 155 -5.03 13.13 -2.51
C GLY A 155 -4.17 13.53 -1.31
N LEU A 156 -4.23 12.71 -0.26
CA LEU A 156 -3.52 12.92 0.99
C LEU A 156 -2.44 11.86 1.19
N ILE A 157 -1.24 12.32 1.54
CA ILE A 157 -0.15 11.51 2.07
C ILE A 157 0.23 12.13 3.42
N ALA A 158 0.00 11.42 4.52
CA ALA A 158 0.26 11.92 5.86
C ALA A 158 0.99 10.90 6.73
N ALA A 159 2.16 11.26 7.23
CA ALA A 159 2.91 10.49 8.23
C ALA A 159 2.98 11.25 9.55
N LYS A 160 2.75 10.59 10.68
CA LYS A 160 3.04 11.20 12.00
C LYS A 160 4.54 11.22 12.28
N GLY A 161 5.29 10.28 11.72
CA GLY A 161 6.76 10.26 11.70
C GLY A 161 7.34 11.04 10.52
N ASP A 162 8.58 10.71 10.17
CA ASP A 162 9.30 11.31 9.03
C ASP A 162 8.74 10.82 7.69
N ALA A 163 8.94 11.62 6.64
CA ALA A 163 8.69 11.21 5.26
C ALA A 163 9.95 11.35 4.39
N ASP A 164 10.47 10.24 3.87
CA ASP A 164 11.50 10.20 2.82
C ASP A 164 10.84 9.83 1.49
N ILE A 165 10.86 10.77 0.54
CA ILE A 165 10.26 10.61 -0.78
C ILE A 165 11.33 10.84 -1.83
N ARG A 166 11.46 9.85 -2.73
CA ARG A 166 12.33 9.90 -3.90
C ARG A 166 11.49 9.64 -5.14
N ALA A 167 11.63 10.48 -6.15
CA ALA A 167 10.95 10.38 -7.44
C ALA A 167 11.81 11.00 -8.55
N ALA A 168 11.56 10.67 -9.81
CA ALA A 168 12.05 11.49 -10.90
C ALA A 168 11.31 12.82 -10.94
N THR A 169 9.97 12.74 -11.05
CA THR A 169 9.07 13.88 -10.99
C THR A 169 8.13 13.73 -9.81
N LEU A 170 7.90 14.83 -9.09
CA LEU A 170 6.87 14.90 -8.06
C LEU A 170 5.85 15.97 -8.43
N THR A 171 4.61 15.56 -8.71
CA THR A 171 3.50 16.47 -8.99
C THR A 171 2.51 16.45 -7.83
N GLN A 172 2.48 17.53 -7.05
CA GLN A 172 1.48 17.78 -6.01
C GLN A 172 0.40 18.72 -6.57
N ASP A 173 -0.64 18.15 -7.17
CA ASP A 173 -1.70 18.92 -7.83
C ASP A 173 -2.94 19.00 -6.92
N GLY A 174 -2.99 20.04 -6.09
CA GLY A 174 -4.05 20.24 -5.09
C GLY A 174 -4.04 19.27 -3.90
N GLY A 175 -3.21 18.22 -3.94
CA GLY A 175 -3.01 17.27 -2.86
C GLY A 175 -2.18 17.80 -1.69
N GLN A 176 -2.00 16.94 -0.68
CA GLN A 176 -1.22 17.25 0.53
C GLN A 176 -0.21 16.15 0.83
N ILE A 177 1.03 16.54 1.12
CA ILE A 177 2.06 15.73 1.79
C ILE A 177 2.33 16.37 3.15
N LEU A 178 2.04 15.65 4.23
CA LEU A 178 2.19 16.13 5.60
C LEU A 178 3.08 15.18 6.41
N SER A 179 4.01 15.74 7.17
CA SER A 179 4.79 15.01 8.17
C SER A 179 4.66 15.64 9.55
N GLY A 180 4.43 14.80 10.55
CA GLY A 180 4.51 15.15 11.97
C GLY A 180 5.94 15.38 12.47
N GLN A 181 6.95 15.10 11.64
CA GLN A 181 8.36 15.29 11.92
C GLN A 181 9.08 15.97 10.75
N ASP A 182 10.13 15.36 10.18
CA ASP A 182 10.88 15.91 9.06
C ASP A 182 10.38 15.37 7.72
N ILE A 183 10.46 16.19 6.66
CA ILE A 183 10.32 15.76 5.28
C ILE A 183 11.69 15.81 4.60
N GLN A 184 12.03 14.74 3.90
CA GLN A 184 13.13 14.69 2.95
C GLN A 184 12.62 14.35 1.54
N LEU A 185 12.70 15.33 0.63
CA LEU A 185 12.38 15.13 -0.79
C LEU A 185 13.67 15.08 -1.61
N ARG A 186 13.87 14.00 -2.36
CA ARG A 186 14.94 13.87 -3.36
C ARG A 186 14.33 13.62 -4.73
N ILE A 187 14.17 14.69 -5.48
CA ILE A 187 13.53 14.67 -6.79
C ILE A 187 14.62 14.83 -7.85
N SER A 188 14.80 13.85 -8.74
CA SER A 188 15.94 13.92 -9.67
C SER A 188 15.70 14.85 -10.86
N ASP A 189 14.44 15.15 -11.18
CA ASP A 189 14.03 16.09 -12.22
C ASP A 189 13.21 17.24 -11.61
N VAL A 190 11.89 17.29 -11.84
CA VAL A 190 11.07 18.45 -11.46
C VAL A 190 10.16 18.16 -10.27
N LEU A 191 10.16 19.06 -9.30
CA LEU A 191 9.13 19.16 -8.27
C LEU A 191 8.10 20.23 -8.68
N HIS A 192 6.89 19.81 -9.01
CA HIS A 192 5.73 20.68 -9.20
C HIS A 192 4.88 20.67 -7.93
N ASN A 193 4.85 21.78 -7.21
CA ASN A 193 4.00 21.94 -6.04
C ASN A 193 2.89 22.96 -6.29
N LEU A 194 1.66 22.49 -6.48
CA LEU A 194 0.43 23.29 -6.54
C LEU A 194 -0.47 23.02 -5.31
N GLY A 195 -0.02 22.18 -4.38
CA GLY A 195 -0.73 21.78 -3.18
C GLY A 195 0.00 22.19 -1.91
N ILE A 196 0.00 21.31 -0.91
CA ILE A 196 0.69 21.52 0.36
C ILE A 196 1.74 20.44 0.54
N ILE A 197 2.98 20.85 0.79
CA ILE A 197 4.02 19.99 1.35
C ILE A 197 4.43 20.64 2.67
N SER A 198 4.19 19.97 3.79
CA SER A 198 4.55 20.54 5.09
C SER A 198 5.09 19.55 6.11
N ALA A 199 6.16 19.96 6.78
CA ALA A 199 6.82 19.25 7.86
C ALA A 199 6.62 20.01 9.17
N SER A 200 6.36 19.28 10.27
CA SER A 200 6.23 19.92 11.58
C SER A 200 7.57 20.33 12.18
N ARG A 201 8.70 19.77 11.69
CA ARG A 201 10.06 20.10 12.13
C ARG A 201 10.90 20.74 11.02
N HIS A 202 11.39 19.97 10.05
CA HIS A 202 12.19 20.50 8.94
C HIS A 202 11.78 19.88 7.60
N ALA A 203 11.79 20.70 6.55
CA ALA A 203 11.69 20.24 5.17
C ALA A 203 13.05 20.39 4.47
N HIS A 204 13.64 19.28 4.03
CA HIS A 204 14.83 19.28 3.19
C HIS A 204 14.46 18.80 1.78
N ILE A 205 14.58 19.70 0.80
CA ILE A 205 14.20 19.46 -0.59
C ILE A 205 15.43 19.58 -1.47
N THR A 206 15.72 18.53 -2.23
CA THR A 206 16.70 18.54 -3.34
C THR A 206 15.95 18.21 -4.62
N ALA A 207 16.00 19.11 -5.61
CA ALA A 207 15.38 18.93 -6.92
C ALA A 207 16.27 19.52 -8.03
N HIS A 208 16.20 18.99 -9.26
CA HIS A 208 16.85 19.67 -10.39
C HIS A 208 16.11 20.98 -10.72
N ALA A 209 14.78 20.95 -10.73
CA ALA A 209 13.93 22.12 -10.84
C ALA A 209 12.78 22.10 -9.81
N LEU A 210 12.40 23.27 -9.31
CA LEU A 210 11.29 23.46 -8.38
C LEU A 210 10.33 24.52 -8.91
N ASN A 211 9.10 24.11 -9.21
CA ASN A 211 7.98 24.97 -9.58
C ASN A 211 6.99 25.00 -8.42
N ASN A 212 7.05 26.04 -7.59
CA ASN A 212 6.16 26.18 -6.44
C ASN A 212 5.08 27.24 -6.69
N HIS A 213 3.83 26.79 -6.76
CA HIS A 213 2.61 27.60 -6.76
C HIS A 213 1.73 27.34 -5.52
N GLY A 214 2.07 26.34 -4.70
CA GLY A 214 1.41 26.01 -3.44
C GLY A 214 2.24 26.38 -2.21
N THR A 215 2.06 25.62 -1.13
CA THR A 215 2.76 25.81 0.15
C THR A 215 3.89 24.81 0.30
N LEU A 216 5.08 25.32 0.66
CA LEU A 216 6.19 24.56 1.21
C LEU A 216 6.46 25.12 2.62
N GLY A 217 6.34 24.30 3.66
CA GLY A 217 6.45 24.78 5.04
C GLY A 217 6.97 23.75 6.02
#